data_AF-A0A8A0RR27-F1
#
_entry.id   AF-A0A8A0RR27-F1
#
_cell.length_a   1.000
_cell.length_b   1.000
_cell.length_c   1.000
_cell.angle_alpha   90.00
_cell.angle_beta   90.00
_cell.angle_gamma   90.00
#
_symmetry.space_group_name_H-M   'P 1'
#
loop_
_entity.id
_entity.type
_entity.pdbx_description
1 polymer ?
#
loop_
_entity_poly.entity_id
_entity_poly.type
_entity_poly.pdbx_seq_one_letter_code
_entity_poly.pdbx_strand_id
1 'polypeptide(L)' 'MIGGCYWLIEIVSSRMLLAASKFVPPRWAVKALKDLIVYNRGFEAVYLPATVLILMGVVFWGIALHIKEKWE' A
#
# COMPACT_ATOMS: atom_id res chain seq x y z
N MET A 1 8.40 -1.43 7.93
CA MET A 1 9.44 -0.39 7.74
C MET A 1 9.51 0.11 6.30
N ILE A 2 9.56 -0.76 5.28
CA ILE A 2 9.63 -0.38 3.84
C ILE A 2 8.40 0.35 3.26
N GLY A 3 7.32 0.42 4.03
CA GLY A 3 6.07 1.09 3.64
C GLY A 3 6.10 2.61 3.72
N GLY A 4 7.25 3.24 3.92
CA GLY A 4 7.34 4.71 3.89
C GLY A 4 7.08 5.42 5.23
N CYS A 5 6.48 4.77 6.24
CA CYS A 5 6.16 5.43 7.53
C CYS A 5 7.41 5.79 8.34
N TYR A 6 8.34 4.84 8.47
CA TYR A 6 9.55 4.97 9.29
C TYR A 6 10.83 5.12 8.46
N TRP A 7 10.74 4.82 7.16
CA TRP A 7 11.86 4.90 6.22
C TRP A 7 11.39 5.68 5.00
N LEU A 8 12.03 6.80 4.71
CA LEU A 8 11.68 7.62 3.56
C LEU A 8 12.00 6.84 2.27
N ILE A 9 10.98 6.31 1.62
CA ILE A 9 11.18 5.44 0.45
C ILE A 9 11.76 6.19 -0.76
N GLU A 10 11.73 7.53 -0.74
CA GLU A 10 12.38 8.41 -1.71
C GLU A 10 13.91 8.34 -1.70
N ILE A 11 14.54 8.01 -0.56
CA ILE A 11 16.00 7.90 -0.47
C ILE A 11 16.52 6.51 -0.86
N VAL A 12 15.64 5.57 -1.20
CA VAL A 12 16.00 4.20 -1.55
C VAL A 12 16.30 4.10 -3.04
N SER A 13 17.54 3.73 -3.39
CA SER A 13 17.98 3.57 -4.78
C SER A 13 17.72 2.19 -5.39
N SER A 14 17.51 1.17 -4.56
CA SER A 14 17.30 -0.21 -5.02
C SER A 14 15.93 -0.38 -5.66
N ARG A 15 15.91 -0.62 -6.99
CA ARG A 15 14.68 -0.87 -7.76
C ARG A 15 13.90 -2.08 -7.26
N MET A 16 14.58 -3.13 -6.81
CA MET A 16 13.92 -4.33 -6.27
C MET A 16 13.16 -4.01 -4.99
N LEU A 17 13.78 -3.23 -4.10
CA LEU A 17 13.16 -2.83 -2.83
C LEU A 17 11.97 -1.88 -3.06
N LEU A 18 12.10 -0.95 -4.00
CA LEU A 18 11.01 -0.07 -4.41
C LEU A 18 9.83 -0.87 -4.98
N ALA A 19 10.08 -1.91 -5.79
CA ALA A 19 9.05 -2.78 -6.32
C ALA A 19 8.35 -3.56 -5.19
N ALA A 20 9.12 -4.17 -4.28
CA ALA A 20 8.59 -4.88 -3.11
C ALA A 20 7.72 -3.97 -2.23
N SER A 21 8.10 -2.70 -2.06
CA SER A 21 7.33 -1.75 -1.25
C SER A 21 5.90 -1.54 -1.75
N LYS A 22 5.64 -1.71 -3.05
CA LYS A 22 4.30 -1.55 -3.65
C LYS A 22 3.32 -2.66 -3.25
N PHE A 23 3.83 -3.81 -2.79
CA PHE A 23 3.00 -4.92 -2.30
C PHE A 23 2.62 -4.79 -0.83
N VAL A 24 3.14 -3.77 -0.14
CA VAL A 24 2.91 -3.55 1.30
C VAL A 24 1.80 -2.52 1.49
N PRO A 25 0.67 -2.85 2.15
CA PRO A 25 -0.46 -1.93 2.29
C PRO A 25 -0.08 -0.55 2.90
N PRO A 26 0.74 -0.48 3.97
CA PRO A 26 1.23 0.79 4.51
C PRO A 26 1.83 1.77 3.48
N ARG A 27 2.44 1.28 2.39
CA ARG A 27 3.03 2.14 1.34
C ARG A 27 2.01 3.06 0.70
N TRP A 28 0.81 2.55 0.47
CA TRP A 28 -0.29 3.27 -0.18
C TRP A 28 -0.93 4.27 0.77
N ALA A 29 -1.13 3.89 2.04
CA ALA A 29 -1.65 4.80 3.07
C ALA A 29 -0.73 6.02 3.26
N VAL A 30 0.59 5.81 3.41
CA VAL A 30 1.56 6.91 3.55
C VAL A 30 1.62 7.76 2.29
N LYS A 31 1.51 7.15 1.10
CA LYS A 31 1.49 7.90 -0.15
C LYS A 31 0.31 8.87 -0.19
N ALA A 32 -0.91 8.41 0.12
CA ALA A 32 -2.09 9.26 0.18
C ALA A 32 -1.90 10.43 1.16
N LEU A 33 -1.35 10.15 2.34
CA LEU A 33 -1.13 11.15 3.37
C LEU A 33 -0.10 12.20 2.94
N LYS A 34 1.00 11.79 2.31
CA LYS A 34 2.02 12.72 1.78
C LYS A 34 1.45 13.57 0.65
N ASP A 35 0.71 12.96 -0.27
CA ASP A 35 0.12 13.69 -1.39
C ASP A 35 -0.89 14.74 -0.89
N LEU A 36 -1.74 14.41 0.08
CA LEU A 36 -2.70 15.33 0.70
C LEU A 36 -2.04 16.44 1.52
N ILE A 37 -1.19 16.07 2.50
CA ILE A 37 -0.72 16.99 3.54
C ILE A 37 0.56 17.70 3.12
N VAL A 38 1.53 16.95 2.61
CA VAL A 38 2.88 17.48 2.34
C VAL A 38 2.93 18.16 0.98
N TYR A 39 2.29 17.57 -0.04
CA TYR A 39 2.27 18.11 -1.40
C TYR A 39 1.02 18.93 -1.71
N ASN A 40 0.15 19.14 -0.72
CA ASN A 40 -1.07 19.95 -0.81
C ASN A 40 -1.93 19.62 -2.04
N ARG A 41 -2.00 18.34 -2.41
CA ARG A 41 -2.89 17.86 -3.48
C ARG A 41 -4.32 17.78 -2.94
N GLY A 42 -5.30 17.94 -3.83
CA GLY A 42 -6.71 17.75 -3.48
C GLY A 42 -7.06 16.31 -3.09
N PHE A 43 -8.28 16.11 -2.60
CA PHE A 43 -8.82 14.80 -2.18
C PHE A 43 -8.75 13.71 -3.27
N GLU A 44 -8.67 14.12 -4.53
CA GLU A 44 -8.39 13.29 -5.70
C GLU A 44 -7.18 12.35 -5.51
N ALA A 45 -6.16 12.80 -4.76
CA ALA A 45 -4.95 12.04 -4.50
C ALA A 45 -5.18 10.76 -3.66
N VAL A 46 -6.32 10.65 -2.98
CA VAL A 46 -6.68 9.51 -2.14
C VAL A 46 -7.31 8.37 -2.94
N TYR A 47 -7.97 8.67 -4.07
CA TYR A 47 -8.79 7.70 -4.79
C TYR A 47 -7.98 6.47 -5.23
N LEU A 48 -6.82 6.69 -5.83
CA LEU A 48 -5.95 5.58 -6.26
C LEU A 48 -5.43 4.77 -5.06
N PRO A 49 -4.76 5.36 -4.04
CA PRO A 49 -4.34 4.62 -2.86
C PRO A 49 -5.46 3.85 -2.15
N ALA A 50 -6.64 4.46 -1.99
CA ALA A 50 -7.79 3.83 -1.35
C ALA A 50 -8.28 2.62 -2.15
N THR A 51 -8.39 2.75 -3.47
CA THR A 51 -8.81 1.65 -4.35
C THR A 51 -7.84 0.48 -4.26
N VAL A 52 -6.52 0.74 -4.27
CA VAL A 52 -5.51 -0.31 -4.14
C VAL A 52 -5.60 -1.01 -2.79
N LEU A 53 -5.82 -0.27 -1.70
CA LEU A 53 -5.98 -0.86 -0.37
C LEU A 53 -7.24 -1.73 -0.27
N ILE A 54 -8.35 -1.28 -0.86
CA ILE A 54 -9.60 -2.06 -0.91
C ILE A 54 -9.36 -3.35 -1.71
N LEU A 55 -8.73 -3.27 -2.88
CA LEU A 55 -8.40 -4.44 -3.69
C LEU A 55 -7.48 -5.42 -2.95
N MET A 56 -6.46 -4.92 -2.25
CA MET A 56 -5.61 -5.74 -1.40
C MET A 56 -6.43 -6.45 -0.31
N GLY A 57 -7.36 -5.74 0.33
CA GLY A 57 -8.27 -6.31 1.31
C GLY A 57 -9.12 -7.45 0.74
N VAL A 58 -9.75 -7.25 -0.42
CA VAL A 58 -10.54 -8.27 -1.12
C VAL A 58 -9.69 -9.48 -1.48
N VAL A 59 -8.48 -9.26 -2.02
CA VAL A 59 -7.57 -10.35 -2.40
C VAL A 59 -7.13 -11.15 -1.18
N PHE A 60 -6.69 -10.50 -0.10
CA PHE A 60 -6.25 -11.19 1.11
C PHE A 60 -7.41 -11.93 1.79
N TRP A 61 -8.60 -11.34 1.79
CA TRP A 61 -9.80 -12.00 2.27
C TRP A 61 -10.13 -13.25 1.43
N GLY A 62 -10.12 -13.14 0.11
CA GLY A 62 -10.36 -14.28 -0.79
C GLY A 62 -9.35 -15.40 -0.59
N ILE A 63 -8.07 -15.07 -0.43
CA ILE A 63 -7.01 -16.05 -0.12
C ILE A 63 -7.27 -16.71 1.24
N ALA A 64 -7.62 -15.93 2.27
CA ALA A 64 -7.90 -16.46 3.60
C ALA A 64 -9.06 -17.46 3.59
N LEU A 65 -10.14 -17.16 2.84
CA LEU A 65 -11.26 -18.07 2.66
C LEU A 65 -10.85 -19.38 1.97
N HIS A 66 -10.09 -19.29 0.86
CA HIS A 66 -9.59 -20.46 0.14
C HIS A 66 -8.68 -21.34 1.00
N ILE A 67 -7.86 -20.74 1.86
CA ILE A 67 -7.03 -21.48 2.79
C ILE A 67 -7.94 -22.21 3.78
N LYS A 68 -8.90 -21.51 4.42
CA LYS A 68 -9.81 -22.12 5.40
C LYS A 68 -10.53 -23.36 4.86
N GLU A 69 -11.11 -23.25 3.66
CA GLU A 69 -11.85 -24.35 3.01
C GLU A 69 -10.98 -25.59 2.72
N LYS A 70 -9.67 -25.40 2.51
CA LYS A 70 -8.73 -26.51 2.26
C LYS A 70 -8.29 -27.25 3.52
N TRP A 71 -8.48 -26.66 4.70
CA TRP A 71 -8.09 -27.24 5.99
C TRP A 71 -9.30 -27.78 6.80
N GLU A 72 -10.51 -27.72 6.25
CA GLU A 72 -11.73 -28.40 6.75
C GLU A 72 -11.95 -29.74 6.03
#